data_AF-A0A7C4FPW8-F1
#
_entry.id   AF-A0A7C4FPW8-F1
#
_cell.length_a   1.000
_cell.length_b   1.000
_cell.length_c   1.000
_cell.angle_alpha   90.00
_cell.angle_beta   90.00
_cell.angle_gamma   90.00
#
_symmetry.space_group_name_H-M   'P 1'
#
loop_
_entity.id
_entity.type
_entity.pdbx_description
1 polymer ?
#
loop_
_entity_poly.entity_id
_entity_poly.type
_entity_poly.pdbx_seq_one_letter_code
_entity_poly.pdbx_strand_id
1 'polypeptide(L)' 'MSFYGLNEVMEEFKREGKEATPEVGEEILKRLEAYPYNYIPPSEEARKKILSLVLKEYKKFLKAG' A
#
# COMPACT_ATOMS: atom_id res chain seq x y z
N MET A 1 -1.76 -11.79 1.63
CA MET A 1 -2.13 -10.85 2.69
C MET A 1 -3.13 -9.88 2.09
N SER A 2 -4.29 -9.71 2.71
CA SER A 2 -5.33 -8.79 2.23
C SER A 2 -5.47 -7.69 3.28
N PHE A 3 -5.21 -6.44 2.91
CA PHE A 3 -5.54 -5.30 3.74
C PHE A 3 -6.93 -4.81 3.35
N TYR A 4 -7.74 -4.49 4.36
CA TYR A 4 -8.99 -3.81 4.12
C TYR A 4 -8.72 -2.42 3.54
N GLY A 5 -9.43 -2.03 2.49
CA GLY A 5 -9.24 -0.72 1.84
C GLY A 5 -8.07 -0.64 0.84
N LEU A 6 -7.37 -1.75 0.54
CA LEU A 6 -6.17 -1.69 -0.32
C LEU A 6 -6.48 -1.25 -1.75
N ASN A 7 -7.57 -1.76 -2.35
CA ASN A 7 -7.92 -1.41 -3.72
C ASN A 7 -8.36 0.05 -3.82
N GLU A 8 -9.13 0.53 -2.85
CA GLU A 8 -9.60 1.90 -2.73
C GLU A 8 -8.42 2.86 -2.65
N VAL A 9 -7.44 2.57 -1.78
CA VAL A 9 -6.21 3.36 -1.69
C VAL A 9 -5.43 3.31 -3.00
N MET A 10 -5.24 2.14 -3.61
CA MET A 10 -4.51 2.06 -4.89
C MET A 10 -5.23 2.82 -6.03
N GLU A 11 -6.56 2.83 -6.05
CA GLU A 11 -7.34 3.63 -7.01
C GLU A 11 -7.14 5.12 -6.81
N GLU A 12 -7.15 5.61 -5.57
CA GLU A 12 -6.89 7.02 -5.25
C GLU A 12 -5.50 7.43 -5.75
N PHE A 13 -4.46 6.65 -5.44
CA PHE A 13 -3.10 6.93 -5.89
C PHE A 13 -2.95 6.88 -7.40
N LYS A 14 -3.64 5.95 -8.08
CA LYS A 14 -3.69 5.91 -9.54
C LYS A 14 -4.35 7.16 -10.11
N ARG A 15 -5.46 7.62 -9.54
CA ARG A 15 -6.16 8.87 -9.94
C ARG A 15 -5.30 10.11 -9.69
N GLU A 16 -4.50 10.11 -8.62
CA GLU A 16 -3.50 11.15 -8.31
C GLU A 16 -2.27 11.10 -9.25
N GLY A 17 -2.15 10.09 -10.12
CA GLY A 17 -1.02 9.93 -11.04
C GLY A 17 0.28 9.51 -10.35
N LYS A 18 0.20 8.94 -9.14
CA LYS A 18 1.38 8.57 -8.36
C LYS A 18 2.04 7.31 -8.89
N GLU A 19 3.34 7.40 -9.16
CA GLU A 19 4.15 6.27 -9.59
C GLU A 19 4.43 5.30 -8.43
N ALA A 20 4.71 4.04 -8.75
CA ALA A 20 4.99 3.03 -7.72
C ALA A 20 6.44 3.10 -7.21
N THR A 21 6.73 4.13 -6.41
CA THR A 21 8.00 4.37 -5.73
C THR A 21 7.96 3.91 -4.26
N PRO A 22 9.12 3.74 -3.58
CA PRO A 22 9.16 3.42 -2.16
C PRO A 22 8.35 4.41 -1.29
N GLU A 23 8.42 5.70 -1.58
CA GLU A 23 7.72 6.76 -0.86
C GLU A 23 6.20 6.57 -0.97
N VAL A 24 5.71 6.27 -2.17
CA VAL A 24 4.29 5.96 -2.40
C VAL A 24 3.87 4.69 -1.66
N GLY A 25 4.74 3.68 -1.61
CA GLY A 25 4.50 2.49 -0.79
C GLY A 25 4.33 2.81 0.69
N GLU A 26 5.13 3.74 1.24
CA GLU A 26 5.00 4.18 2.63
C GLU A 26 3.71 4.98 2.86
N GLU A 27 3.31 5.82 1.92
CA GLU A 27 2.04 6.54 2.03
C GLU A 27 0.84 5.61 1.98
N ILE A 28 0.86 4.60 1.10
CA ILE A 28 -0.18 3.55 1.08
C ILE A 28 -0.21 2.84 2.42
N LEU A 29 0.95 2.45 2.96
CA LEU A 29 1.04 1.82 4.28
C LEU A 29 0.42 2.70 5.38
N LYS A 30 0.74 4.00 5.41
CA LYS A 30 0.17 4.97 6.35
C LYS A 30 -1.35 5.09 6.21
N ARG A 31 -1.88 5.11 4.98
CA ARG A 31 -3.34 5.12 4.77
C ARG A 31 -3.97 3.82 5.30
N LEU A 32 -3.36 2.66 5.03
CA LEU A 32 -3.84 1.37 5.52
C LEU A 32 -3.82 1.25 7.05
N GLU A 33 -2.87 1.89 7.74
CA GLU A 33 -2.85 1.97 9.21
C GLU A 33 -4.02 2.74 9.80
N ALA A 34 -4.57 3.70 9.05
CA ALA A 34 -5.74 4.46 9.46
C ALA A 34 -7.07 3.70 9.22
N TYR A 35 -7.06 2.62 8.43
CA TYR A 35 -8.26 1.80 8.21
C TYR A 35 -8.59 0.96 9.44
N PRO A 36 -9.88 0.85 9.80
CA PRO A 36 -10.33 -0.10 10.80
C PRO A 36 -9.86 -1.53 10.44
N TYR A 37 -9.52 -2.33 11.45
CA TYR A 37 -9.16 -3.76 11.35
C TYR A 37 -7.82 -4.10 10.70
N ASN A 38 -7.12 -3.14 10.10
CA ASN A 38 -5.75 -3.37 9.67
C ASN A 38 -4.80 -3.29 10.87
N TYR A 39 -3.94 -4.30 11.02
CA TYR A 39 -2.85 -4.28 11.98
C TYR A 39 -1.52 -4.41 11.24
N ILE A 40 -0.70 -3.37 11.34
CA ILE A 40 0.66 -3.35 10.80
C ILE A 40 1.60 -3.37 12.01
N PRO A 41 2.33 -4.47 12.25
CA PRO A 41 3.22 -4.57 13.39
C PRO A 41 4.26 -3.43 13.38
N PRO A 42 4.59 -2.83 14.54
CA PRO A 42 5.53 -1.71 14.60
C PRO A 42 6.99 -2.12 14.35
N SER A 43 7.28 -3.43 14.34
CA SER A 43 8.61 -3.96 14.01
C SER A 43 9.07 -3.45 12.64
N GLU A 44 10.28 -2.91 12.60
CA GLU A 44 10.90 -2.40 11.37
C GLU A 44 10.97 -3.49 10.29
N GLU A 45 11.30 -4.72 10.68
CA GLU A 45 11.37 -5.86 9.75
C GLU A 45 9.98 -6.19 9.18
N ALA A 46 8.94 -6.17 10.03
CA ALA A 46 7.57 -6.41 9.59
C ALA A 46 7.09 -5.29 8.65
N ARG A 47 7.33 -4.02 9.00
CA ARG A 47 7.00 -2.86 8.15
C ARG A 47 7.70 -2.94 6.79
N LYS A 48 9.00 -3.26 6.74
CA LYS A 48 9.75 -3.42 5.48
C LYS A 48 9.16 -4.52 4.58
N LYS A 49 8.79 -5.67 5.16
CA LYS A 49 8.13 -6.77 4.43
C LYS A 49 6.79 -6.32 3.86
N ILE A 50 5.98 -5.64 4.67
CA ILE A 50 4.66 -5.16 4.26
C ILE A 50 4.79 -4.09 3.16
N LEU A 51 5.70 -3.13 3.31
CA LEU A 51 6.00 -2.10 2.31
C LEU A 51 6.33 -2.73 0.95
N SER A 52 7.22 -3.73 0.93
CA SER A 52 7.58 -4.45 -0.29
C SER A 52 6.38 -5.13 -0.95
N LEU A 53 5.49 -5.74 -0.14
CA LEU A 53 4.26 -6.37 -0.64
C LEU A 53 3.28 -5.34 -1.22
N VAL A 54 2.99 -4.27 -0.48
CA VAL A 54 2.08 -3.19 -0.93
C VAL A 54 2.59 -2.57 -2.23
N LEU A 55 3.89 -2.27 -2.31
CA LEU A 55 4.50 -1.71 -3.51
C LEU A 55 4.40 -2.67 -4.70
N LYS A 56 4.59 -3.97 -4.47
CA LYS A 56 4.44 -5.00 -5.51
C LYS A 56 3.00 -5.08 -6.01
N GLU A 57 2.01 -5.03 -5.12
CA GLU A 57 0.60 -5.04 -5.50
C GLU A 57 0.21 -3.78 -6.26
N TYR A 58 0.66 -2.60 -5.83
CA TYR A 58 0.40 -1.35 -6.55
C TYR A 58 1.02 -1.35 -7.97
N LYS A 59 2.24 -1.87 -8.12
CA LYS A 59 2.86 -2.07 -9.45
C LYS A 59 2.04 -2.98 -10.36
N LYS A 60 1.42 -4.03 -9.81
CA LYS A 60 0.54 -4.90 -10.59
C LYS A 60 -0.75 -4.18 -10.95
N PHE A 61 -1.34 -3.46 -10.00
CA PHE A 61 -2.57 -2.69 -10.18
C PHE A 61 -2.45 -1.66 -11.31
N LEU A 62 -1.34 -0.90 -11.36
CA LEU A 62 -1.07 0.05 -12.43
C LEU A 62 -0.91 -0.58 -13.82
N LYS A 63 -0.46 -1.83 -13.89
CA LYS A 63 -0.29 -2.57 -15.16
C LYS A 63 -1.59 -3.24 -15.64
N ALA A 64 -2.54 -3.45 -14.74
CA ALA A 64 -3.74 -4.23 -15.01
C ALA A 64 -4.87 -3.42 -15.65
N GLY A 65 -4.76 -2.10 -15.77
CA GLY A 65 -5.74 -1.25 -16.44
C GLY A 65 -5.12 0.01 -16.99
#